data_AF-A0A6V7JAK6-F1
#
_entry.id   AF-A0A6V7JAK6-F1
#
_cell.length_a   1.000
_cell.length_b   1.000
_cell.length_c   1.000
_cell.angle_alpha   90.00
_cell.angle_beta   90.00
_cell.angle_gamma   90.00
#
_symmetry.space_group_name_H-M   'P 1'
#
loop_
_entity.id
_entity.type
_entity.pdbx_description
1 polymer ?
#
loop_
_entity_poly.entity_id
_entity_poly.type
_entity_poly.pdbx_seq_one_letter_code
_entity_poly.pdbx_strand_id
1 'polypeptide(L)'
;YAGTRFLKRGCNCKGDVANEVETEQIVHDSAVSSLHNGRFSSFVQMRGSVPGYWSQDISKMVPKPTISCVLADPFFETAGEHFNELLKRYGSPIIILNLVKKREKKKHESILSGEMYDAVEYLNQFLPLQHQIQYVSFDMARQNKGKTANVMGRLANIANNAVLKTGIFQSQEPYFNALKNLNSSGNLK
;
A
#
# COMPACT_ATOMS: atom_id res chain seq x y z
N TYR A 1 -5.50 -4.70 -15.21
CA TYR A 1 -5.10 -5.65 -16.29
C TYR A 1 -5.38 -7.09 -15.88
N ALA A 2 -6.42 -7.70 -16.46
CA ALA A 2 -6.91 -9.02 -16.03
C ALA A 2 -6.14 -10.18 -16.69
N GLY A 3 -5.88 -11.25 -15.95
CA GLY A 3 -5.37 -12.52 -16.47
C GLY A 3 -5.15 -13.50 -15.33
N THR A 4 -4.89 -14.76 -15.66
CA THR A 4 -4.73 -15.79 -14.63
C THR A 4 -3.51 -15.47 -13.76
N ARG A 5 -3.68 -15.56 -12.43
CA ARG A 5 -2.68 -15.20 -11.41
C ARG A 5 -1.30 -15.82 -11.64
N PHE A 6 -1.26 -17.00 -12.26
CA PHE A 6 -0.03 -17.73 -12.56
C PHE A 6 0.68 -17.28 -13.84
N LEU A 7 -0.05 -16.69 -14.80
CA LEU A 7 0.49 -16.33 -16.11
C LEU A 7 0.80 -14.84 -16.24
N LYS A 8 0.28 -14.01 -15.34
CA LYS A 8 0.33 -12.56 -15.47
C LYS A 8 0.89 -11.89 -14.22
N ARG A 9 1.99 -11.18 -14.41
CA ARG A 9 2.73 -10.41 -13.39
C ARG A 9 3.23 -9.10 -13.99
N GLY A 10 3.70 -8.20 -13.11
CA GLY A 10 4.12 -6.87 -13.51
C GLY A 10 2.96 -5.96 -13.88
N CYS A 11 3.22 -5.08 -14.83
CA CYS A 11 2.33 -4.03 -15.28
C CYS A 11 2.23 -4.01 -16.81
N ASN A 12 1.15 -3.47 -17.36
CA ASN A 12 1.07 -3.13 -18.79
C ASN A 12 1.55 -1.69 -19.03
N CYS A 13 1.61 -1.26 -20.30
CA CYS A 13 1.98 0.10 -20.68
C CYS A 13 1.01 1.21 -20.25
N LYS A 14 -0.11 0.87 -19.62
CA LYS A 14 -1.09 1.83 -19.10
C LYS A 14 -1.02 2.01 -17.58
N GLY A 15 -0.04 1.41 -16.91
CA GLY A 15 0.04 1.46 -15.45
C GLY A 15 -0.90 0.48 -14.72
N ASP A 16 -1.59 -0.41 -15.45
CA ASP A 16 -2.43 -1.42 -14.83
C ASP A 16 -1.61 -2.61 -14.33
N VAL A 17 -1.49 -2.74 -13.01
CA VAL A 17 -0.76 -3.87 -12.41
C VAL A 17 -1.57 -5.16 -12.45
N ALA A 18 -0.86 -6.28 -12.55
CA ALA A 18 -1.44 -7.60 -12.40
C ALA A 18 -1.76 -7.89 -10.93
N ASN A 19 -2.79 -8.71 -10.68
CA ASN A 19 -3.18 -9.15 -9.35
C ASN A 19 -3.46 -7.98 -8.37
N GLU A 20 -3.97 -6.87 -8.88
CA GLU A 20 -4.49 -5.77 -8.06
C GLU A 20 -5.75 -6.24 -7.32
N VAL A 21 -5.73 -6.08 -6.01
CA VAL A 21 -6.83 -6.43 -5.11
C VAL A 21 -7.02 -5.30 -4.13
N GLU A 22 -8.25 -4.82 -4.06
CA GLU A 22 -8.74 -3.94 -3.01
C GLU A 22 -9.34 -4.81 -1.90
N THR A 23 -8.98 -4.53 -0.65
CA THR A 23 -9.61 -5.13 0.53
C THR A 23 -10.15 -4.02 1.40
N GLU A 24 -11.47 -4.02 1.60
CA GLU A 24 -12.17 -3.06 2.43
C GLU A 24 -12.68 -3.72 3.71
N GLN A 25 -12.36 -3.12 4.85
CA GLN A 25 -12.93 -3.50 6.14
C GLN A 25 -13.96 -2.44 6.55
N ILE A 26 -15.22 -2.85 6.63
CA ILE A 26 -16.33 -1.99 7.05
C ILE A 26 -16.75 -2.38 8.47
N VAL A 27 -16.92 -1.37 9.33
CA VAL A 27 -17.40 -1.52 10.71
C VAL A 27 -18.65 -0.67 10.88
N HIS A 28 -19.70 -1.28 11.46
CA HIS A 28 -20.92 -0.59 11.86
C HIS A 28 -21.04 -0.59 13.39
N ASP A 29 -21.20 0.58 13.99
CA ASP A 29 -21.45 0.73 15.41
C ASP A 29 -22.95 0.61 15.70
N SER A 30 -23.34 -0.55 16.23
CA SER A 30 -24.72 -0.88 16.58
C SER A 30 -25.23 -0.20 17.86
N ALA A 31 -24.40 0.58 18.56
CA ALA A 31 -24.85 1.33 19.74
C ALA A 31 -25.87 2.43 19.36
N VAL A 32 -25.92 2.83 18.09
CA VAL A 32 -26.94 3.72 17.56
C VAL A 32 -28.08 2.88 16.97
N SER A 33 -29.18 2.73 17.70
CA SER A 33 -30.36 1.95 17.27
C SER A 33 -31.15 2.55 16.09
N SER A 34 -30.67 3.64 15.50
CA SER A 34 -31.30 4.33 14.38
C SER A 34 -30.54 3.99 13.10
N LEU A 35 -31.21 3.37 12.13
CA LEU A 35 -30.65 3.09 10.81
C LEU A 35 -30.25 4.39 10.08
N HIS A 36 -30.98 5.48 10.33
CA HIS A 36 -30.76 6.80 9.72
C HIS A 36 -29.53 7.50 10.30
N ASN A 37 -29.16 7.17 11.55
CA ASN A 37 -28.00 7.73 12.23
C ASN A 37 -26.89 6.68 12.44
N GLY A 38 -26.92 5.60 11.67
CA GLY A 38 -25.92 4.54 11.73
C GLY A 38 -24.51 5.09 11.54
N ARG A 39 -23.60 4.65 12.40
CA ARG A 39 -22.19 5.04 12.34
C ARG A 39 -21.42 3.95 11.63
N PHE A 40 -20.91 4.29 10.46
CA PHE A 40 -20.12 3.40 9.63
C PHE A 40 -18.71 3.94 9.54
N SER A 41 -17.73 3.05 9.59
CA SER A 41 -16.35 3.35 9.27
C SER A 41 -15.85 2.33 8.27
N SER A 42 -14.97 2.77 7.37
CA SER A 42 -14.35 1.89 6.39
C SER A 42 -12.86 2.18 6.27
N PHE A 43 -12.08 1.12 6.09
CA PHE A 43 -10.66 1.20 5.79
C PHE A 43 -10.32 0.30 4.60
N VAL A 44 -9.69 0.90 3.59
CA VAL A 44 -9.33 0.23 2.35
C VAL A 44 -7.82 0.00 2.32
N GLN A 45 -7.40 -1.20 1.92
CA GLN A 45 -6.01 -1.55 1.66
C GLN A 45 -5.87 -2.14 0.26
N MET A 46 -4.82 -1.71 -0.44
CA MET A 46 -4.48 -2.20 -1.77
C MET A 46 -3.32 -3.18 -1.72
N ARG A 47 -3.40 -4.23 -2.54
CA ARG A 47 -2.31 -5.15 -2.82
C ARG A 47 -2.23 -5.38 -4.33
N GLY A 48 -1.05 -5.23 -4.91
CA GLY A 48 -0.82 -5.47 -6.34
C GLY A 48 0.56 -6.04 -6.63
N SER A 49 0.81 -6.35 -7.90
CA SER A 49 2.17 -6.62 -8.39
C SER A 49 3.00 -5.33 -8.38
N VAL A 50 4.33 -5.46 -8.33
CA VAL A 50 5.23 -4.32 -8.51
C VAL A 50 5.02 -3.71 -9.91
N PRO A 51 4.80 -2.38 -10.03
CA PRO A 51 4.45 -1.71 -11.27
C PRO A 51 5.68 -1.55 -12.17
N GLY A 52 6.01 -2.61 -12.91
CA GLY A 52 7.09 -2.60 -13.88
C GLY A 52 7.02 -3.82 -14.80
N TYR A 53 7.87 -3.85 -15.82
CA TYR A 53 7.93 -4.94 -16.79
C TYR A 53 8.80 -6.07 -16.29
N TRP A 54 8.22 -6.96 -15.51
CA TRP A 54 8.90 -8.15 -15.03
C TRP A 54 8.07 -9.40 -15.24
N SER A 55 8.78 -10.50 -15.46
CA SER A 55 8.20 -11.81 -15.63
C SER A 55 8.79 -12.79 -14.65
N GLN A 56 8.06 -13.88 -14.40
CA GLN A 56 8.59 -15.05 -13.72
C GLN A 56 8.44 -16.22 -14.68
N ASP A 57 9.47 -17.05 -14.77
CA ASP A 57 9.40 -18.28 -15.56
C ASP A 57 8.21 -19.15 -15.10
N ILE A 58 7.44 -19.66 -16.06
CA ILE A 58 6.19 -20.39 -15.83
C ILE A 58 6.44 -21.92 -15.83
N SER A 59 7.68 -22.36 -16.06
CA SER A 59 8.06 -23.77 -16.02
C SER A 59 7.70 -24.41 -14.67
N LYS A 60 6.69 -25.30 -14.69
CA LYS A 60 6.15 -26.00 -13.51
C LYS A 60 7.15 -26.94 -12.83
N MET A 61 8.29 -27.20 -13.45
CA MET A 61 9.31 -28.14 -12.95
C MET A 61 10.34 -27.50 -12.02
N VAL A 62 10.34 -26.17 -11.83
CA VAL A 62 11.34 -25.47 -11.00
C VAL A 62 10.71 -25.01 -9.68
N PRO A 63 11.25 -25.41 -8.51
CA PRO A 63 10.70 -25.04 -7.19
C PRO A 63 10.64 -23.54 -6.91
N LYS A 64 11.54 -22.75 -7.52
CA LYS A 64 11.58 -21.29 -7.40
C LYS A 64 11.88 -20.67 -8.78
N PRO A 65 10.87 -20.46 -9.62
CA PRO A 65 11.10 -19.98 -10.98
C PRO A 65 11.75 -18.60 -10.98
N THR A 66 12.68 -18.37 -11.90
CA THR A 66 13.49 -17.14 -11.94
C THR A 66 12.63 -15.92 -12.27
N ILE A 67 12.95 -14.79 -11.65
CA ILE A 67 12.34 -13.50 -11.93
C ILE A 67 13.32 -12.69 -12.79
N SER A 68 12.82 -12.06 -13.84
CA SER A 68 13.59 -11.18 -14.72
C SER A 68 12.79 -9.91 -15.05
N CYS A 69 13.47 -8.76 -15.03
CA CYS A 69 12.97 -7.52 -15.63
C CYS A 69 13.17 -7.64 -17.15
N VAL A 70 12.08 -7.59 -17.91
CA VAL A 70 12.05 -7.95 -19.34
C VAL A 70 12.28 -6.73 -20.23
N LEU A 71 11.83 -5.56 -19.77
CA LEU A 71 11.97 -4.30 -20.49
C LEU A 71 12.52 -3.25 -19.52
N ALA A 72 13.53 -2.50 -19.98
CA ALA A 72 14.05 -1.37 -19.23
C ALA A 72 13.08 -0.19 -19.38
N ASP A 73 12.71 0.43 -18.26
CA ASP A 73 11.92 1.66 -18.20
C ASP A 73 12.74 2.73 -17.45
N PRO A 74 13.70 3.41 -18.11
CA PRO A 74 14.66 4.30 -17.44
C PRO A 74 14.01 5.49 -16.73
N PHE A 75 12.80 5.85 -17.14
CA PHE A 75 12.03 6.98 -16.61
C PHE A 75 10.83 6.51 -15.78
N PHE A 76 10.71 5.21 -15.53
CA PHE A 76 9.63 4.60 -14.75
C PHE A 76 8.23 5.09 -15.16
N GLU A 77 8.01 5.31 -16.46
CA GLU A 77 6.75 5.85 -16.99
C GLU A 77 5.57 4.97 -16.60
N THR A 78 5.78 3.65 -16.65
CA THR A 78 4.77 2.65 -16.30
C THR A 78 4.40 2.70 -14.82
N ALA A 79 5.39 2.92 -13.94
CA ALA A 79 5.15 3.10 -12.51
C ALA A 79 4.48 4.46 -12.25
N GLY A 80 4.87 5.49 -12.98
CA GLY A 80 4.27 6.82 -12.94
C GLY A 80 2.77 6.77 -13.23
N GLU A 81 2.36 6.12 -14.33
CA GLU A 81 0.95 5.94 -14.66
C GLU A 81 0.19 5.16 -13.57
N HIS A 82 0.81 4.10 -13.03
CA HIS A 82 0.21 3.34 -11.93
C HIS A 82 -0.04 4.21 -10.69
N PHE A 83 0.96 4.97 -10.25
CA PHE A 83 0.83 5.83 -9.07
C PHE A 83 -0.09 7.03 -9.32
N ASN A 84 -0.15 7.55 -10.55
CA ASN A 84 -1.13 8.57 -10.92
C ASN A 84 -2.56 8.04 -10.77
N GLU A 85 -2.85 6.83 -11.25
CA GLU A 85 -4.17 6.20 -11.06
C GLU A 85 -4.48 5.90 -9.59
N LEU A 86 -3.49 5.51 -8.79
CA LEU A 86 -3.68 5.36 -7.34
C LEU A 86 -3.97 6.71 -6.65
N LEU A 87 -3.26 7.77 -7.00
CA LEU A 87 -3.48 9.11 -6.47
C LEU A 87 -4.87 9.65 -6.86
N LYS A 88 -5.32 9.39 -8.09
CA LYS A 88 -6.68 9.76 -8.54
C LYS A 88 -7.77 9.04 -7.74
N ARG A 89 -7.58 7.76 -7.42
CA ARG A 89 -8.58 6.94 -6.72
C ARG A 89 -8.59 7.14 -5.20
N TYR A 90 -7.42 7.18 -4.57
CA TYR A 90 -7.29 7.13 -3.11
C TYR A 90 -6.68 8.41 -2.50
N GLY A 91 -6.17 9.32 -3.34
CA GLY A 91 -5.52 10.54 -2.87
C GLY A 91 -4.11 10.31 -2.33
N SER A 92 -3.60 11.31 -1.61
CA SER A 92 -2.25 11.35 -1.04
C SER A 92 -2.30 11.29 0.50
N PRO A 93 -1.28 10.71 1.15
CA PRO A 93 -0.08 10.10 0.58
C PRO A 93 -0.25 8.60 0.24
N ILE A 94 0.52 8.12 -0.74
CA ILE A 94 0.66 6.69 -1.00
C ILE A 94 1.78 6.13 -0.11
N ILE A 95 1.48 5.06 0.62
CA ILE A 95 2.44 4.38 1.51
C ILE A 95 2.57 2.92 1.06
N ILE A 96 3.76 2.55 0.59
CA ILE A 96 4.08 1.21 0.12
C ILE A 96 4.73 0.43 1.26
N LEU A 97 4.15 -0.71 1.62
CA LEU A 97 4.76 -1.67 2.53
C LEU A 97 5.34 -2.86 1.74
N ASN A 98 6.67 -2.94 1.67
CA ASN A 98 7.36 -4.05 1.04
C ASN A 98 7.90 -5.03 2.10
N LEU A 99 7.41 -6.28 2.08
CA LEU A 99 7.80 -7.34 3.02
C LEU A 99 8.89 -8.30 2.51
N VAL A 100 9.43 -8.04 1.32
CA VAL A 100 10.46 -8.88 0.70
C VAL A 100 11.73 -8.91 1.56
N LYS A 101 12.36 -10.09 1.64
CA LYS A 101 13.61 -10.28 2.37
C LYS A 101 14.73 -9.44 1.76
N LYS A 102 15.43 -8.67 2.59
CA LYS A 102 16.57 -7.84 2.14
C LYS A 102 17.82 -8.67 1.91
N ARG A 103 18.03 -9.72 2.70
CA ARG A 103 19.21 -10.60 2.63
C ARG A 103 18.80 -11.99 2.15
N GLU A 104 19.09 -12.26 0.88
CA GLU A 104 18.92 -13.57 0.26
C GLU A 104 20.30 -14.13 -0.12
N LYS A 105 20.50 -15.45 -0.01
CA LYS A 105 21.75 -16.10 -0.49
C LYS A 105 21.91 -15.98 -2.02
N LYS A 106 20.78 -16.03 -2.73
CA LYS A 106 20.66 -15.80 -4.18
C LYS A 106 19.56 -14.77 -4.38
N LYS A 107 19.86 -13.67 -5.06
CA LYS A 107 18.87 -12.63 -5.37
C LYS A 107 17.71 -13.24 -6.16
N HIS A 108 16.49 -13.01 -5.70
CA HIS A 108 15.30 -13.52 -6.37
C HIS A 108 14.18 -12.48 -6.34
N GLU A 109 13.51 -12.30 -5.20
CA GLU A 109 12.47 -11.28 -5.07
C GLU A 109 13.04 -9.89 -4.76
N SER A 110 14.26 -9.85 -4.20
CA SER A 110 14.97 -8.59 -3.91
C SER A 110 15.26 -7.74 -5.16
N ILE A 111 15.24 -8.33 -6.36
CA ILE A 111 15.36 -7.60 -7.64
C ILE A 111 14.18 -6.64 -7.80
N LEU A 112 12.95 -7.13 -7.55
CA LEU A 112 11.73 -6.32 -7.63
C LEU A 112 11.66 -5.25 -6.54
N SER A 113 12.27 -5.53 -5.38
CA SER A 113 12.38 -4.54 -4.30
C SER A 113 13.26 -3.36 -4.72
N GLY A 114 14.34 -3.64 -5.46
CA GLY A 114 15.22 -2.63 -6.04
C GLY A 114 14.48 -1.80 -7.09
N GLU A 115 13.85 -2.48 -8.06
CA GLU A 115 13.06 -1.83 -9.11
C GLU A 115 12.01 -0.85 -8.54
N MET A 116 11.24 -1.30 -7.53
CA MET A 116 10.25 -0.46 -6.87
C MET A 116 10.86 0.72 -6.12
N TYR A 117 12.02 0.51 -5.49
CA TYR A 117 12.70 1.56 -4.76
C TYR A 117 13.22 2.64 -5.72
N ASP A 118 13.87 2.23 -6.80
CA ASP A 118 14.41 3.14 -7.82
C ASP A 118 13.28 3.93 -8.51
N ALA A 119 12.14 3.28 -8.77
CA ALA A 119 10.94 3.93 -9.29
C ALA A 119 10.41 5.01 -8.33
N VAL A 120 10.29 4.70 -7.04
CA VAL A 120 9.81 5.66 -6.03
C VAL A 120 10.77 6.84 -5.88
N GLU A 121 12.08 6.60 -5.82
CA GLU A 121 13.09 7.65 -5.75
C GLU A 121 13.05 8.56 -6.98
N TYR A 122 12.89 8.00 -8.18
CA TYR A 122 12.75 8.77 -9.41
C TYR A 122 11.48 9.64 -9.41
N LEU A 123 10.32 9.03 -9.13
CA LEU A 123 9.03 9.72 -9.18
C LEU A 123 8.91 10.81 -8.10
N ASN A 124 9.52 10.62 -6.93
CA ASN A 124 9.51 11.61 -5.84
C ASN A 124 10.27 12.90 -6.17
N GLN A 125 11.06 12.94 -7.25
CA GLN A 125 11.69 14.18 -7.75
C GLN A 125 10.65 15.16 -8.31
N PHE A 126 9.49 14.66 -8.73
CA PHE A 126 8.42 15.45 -9.34
C PHE A 126 7.25 15.73 -8.38
N LEU A 127 7.22 15.06 -7.21
CA LEU A 127 6.17 15.22 -6.21
C LEU A 127 6.58 16.24 -5.13
N PRO A 128 5.67 17.12 -4.70
CA PRO A 128 5.90 17.97 -3.52
C PRO A 128 6.19 17.11 -2.28
N LEU A 129 7.02 17.62 -1.36
CA LEU A 129 7.47 16.89 -0.15
C LEU A 129 6.32 16.23 0.63
N GLN A 130 5.19 16.94 0.76
CA GLN A 130 4.01 16.47 1.48
C GLN A 130 3.24 15.33 0.79
N HIS A 131 3.44 15.15 -0.51
CA HIS A 131 2.76 14.16 -1.36
C HIS A 131 3.69 13.05 -1.85
N GLN A 132 4.95 13.03 -1.38
CA GLN A 132 5.90 12.01 -1.76
C GLN A 132 5.40 10.60 -1.38
N ILE A 133 5.62 9.67 -2.29
CA ILE A 133 5.34 8.25 -2.10
C ILE A 133 6.31 7.73 -1.03
N GLN A 134 5.77 7.12 0.01
CA GLN A 134 6.54 6.61 1.14
C GLN A 134 6.80 5.12 0.96
N TYR A 135 8.07 4.74 0.82
CA TYR A 135 8.46 3.33 0.70
C TYR A 135 8.99 2.77 2.02
N VAL A 136 8.28 1.81 2.59
CA VAL A 136 8.63 1.15 3.85
C VAL A 136 8.99 -0.31 3.57
N SER A 137 10.28 -0.65 3.68
CA SER A 137 10.75 -2.03 3.52
C SER A 137 10.97 -2.71 4.88
N PHE A 138 10.24 -3.82 5.11
CA PHE A 138 10.19 -4.55 6.37
C PHE A 138 10.42 -6.06 6.19
N ASP A 139 11.65 -6.51 6.43
CA ASP A 139 12.04 -7.93 6.37
C ASP A 139 11.55 -8.71 7.60
N MET A 140 10.32 -9.24 7.53
CA MET A 140 9.67 -10.03 8.58
C MET A 140 10.57 -11.14 9.14
N ALA A 141 11.22 -11.91 8.24
CA ALA A 141 11.99 -13.08 8.63
C ALA A 141 13.25 -12.73 9.43
N ARG A 142 13.85 -11.57 9.17
CA ARG A 142 14.96 -11.05 9.98
C ARG A 142 14.47 -10.54 11.33
N GLN A 143 13.34 -9.83 11.36
CA GLN A 143 12.79 -9.29 12.60
C GLN A 143 12.38 -10.39 13.59
N ASN A 144 12.02 -11.58 13.08
CA ASN A 144 11.63 -12.72 13.91
C ASN A 144 12.79 -13.51 14.54
N LYS A 145 14.05 -13.22 14.20
CA LYS A 145 15.23 -13.99 14.67
C LYS A 145 15.90 -13.45 15.93
N GLY A 146 15.40 -12.34 16.49
CA GLY A 146 15.96 -11.74 17.71
C GLY A 146 15.39 -12.36 18.99
N LYS A 147 16.17 -12.39 20.08
CA LYS A 147 15.71 -12.84 21.40
C LYS A 147 14.55 -11.99 21.97
N THR A 148 14.37 -10.77 21.46
CA THR A 148 13.29 -9.83 21.76
C THR A 148 12.47 -9.51 20.49
N ALA A 149 12.16 -10.54 19.69
CA ALA A 149 11.41 -10.36 18.45
C ALA A 149 9.98 -9.85 18.73
N ASN A 150 9.74 -8.56 18.48
CA ASN A 150 8.42 -7.95 18.48
C ASN A 150 8.04 -7.50 17.07
N VAL A 151 7.86 -8.48 16.18
CA VAL A 151 7.52 -8.22 14.77
C VAL A 151 6.15 -7.54 14.66
N MET A 152 5.17 -8.04 15.41
CA MET A 152 3.81 -7.52 15.40
C MET A 152 3.71 -6.10 15.94
N GLY A 153 4.43 -5.76 17.02
CA GLY A 153 4.48 -4.39 17.53
C GLY A 153 5.11 -3.41 16.55
N ARG A 154 6.17 -3.83 15.83
CA ARG A 154 6.76 -2.99 14.76
C ARG A 154 5.82 -2.81 13.58
N LEU A 155 5.13 -3.87 13.15
CA LEU A 155 4.10 -3.76 12.12
C LEU A 155 2.93 -2.89 12.57
N ALA A 156 2.50 -3.01 13.83
CA ALA A 156 1.45 -2.18 14.41
C ALA A 156 1.85 -0.69 14.39
N ASN A 157 3.12 -0.38 14.69
CA ASN A 157 3.62 1.00 14.59
C ASN A 157 3.61 1.51 13.14
N ILE A 158 4.00 0.68 12.17
CA ILE A 158 3.92 1.03 10.74
C ILE A 158 2.46 1.26 10.33
N ALA A 159 1.56 0.37 10.72
CA ALA A 159 0.13 0.47 10.43
C ALA A 159 -0.49 1.71 11.06
N ASN A 160 -0.16 2.01 12.32
CA ASN A 160 -0.64 3.20 13.02
C ASN A 160 -0.17 4.48 12.30
N ASN A 161 1.10 4.56 11.93
CA ASN A 161 1.63 5.69 11.15
C ASN A 161 0.95 5.83 9.78
N ALA A 162 0.63 4.70 9.13
CA ALA A 162 -0.09 4.73 7.86
C ALA A 162 -1.50 5.28 8.04
N VAL A 163 -2.27 4.74 8.99
CA VAL A 163 -3.64 5.17 9.28
C VAL A 163 -3.69 6.63 9.73
N LEU A 164 -2.73 7.11 10.53
CA LEU A 164 -2.68 8.52 10.94
C LEU A 164 -2.46 9.47 9.76
N LYS A 165 -1.79 9.02 8.70
CA LYS A 165 -1.51 9.83 7.50
C LYS A 165 -2.60 9.73 6.43
N THR A 166 -3.19 8.56 6.25
CA THR A 166 -4.21 8.31 5.22
C THR A 166 -5.63 8.50 5.73
N GLY A 167 -5.84 8.37 7.03
CA GLY A 167 -7.16 8.35 7.65
C GLY A 167 -7.93 7.05 7.40
N ILE A 168 -9.18 7.05 7.87
CA ILE A 168 -10.21 6.06 7.59
C ILE A 168 -11.48 6.80 7.18
N PHE A 169 -12.32 6.18 6.36
CA PHE A 169 -13.64 6.73 6.07
C PHE A 169 -14.52 6.64 7.31
N GLN A 170 -15.28 7.70 7.60
CA GLN A 170 -16.28 7.74 8.65
C GLN A 170 -17.54 8.43 8.12
N SER A 171 -18.72 7.81 8.30
CA SER A 171 -19.99 8.38 7.82
C SER A 171 -20.47 9.59 8.61
N GLN A 172 -19.94 9.79 9.82
CA GLN A 172 -20.23 10.91 10.70
C GLN A 172 -18.92 11.47 11.27
N GLU A 173 -18.93 12.72 11.70
CA GLU A 173 -17.77 13.29 12.38
C GLU A 173 -17.37 12.44 13.59
N PRO A 174 -16.06 12.21 13.80
CA PRO A 174 -15.59 11.51 14.99
C PRO A 174 -16.10 12.24 16.23
N TYR A 175 -16.61 11.47 17.20
CA TYR A 175 -17.25 11.97 18.42
C TYR A 175 -16.44 13.06 19.16
N PHE A 176 -15.11 13.01 19.08
CA PHE A 176 -14.21 13.99 19.65
C PHE A 176 -14.27 15.39 18.99
N ASN A 177 -14.49 15.45 17.68
CA ASN A 177 -14.66 16.70 16.95
C ASN A 177 -16.08 17.26 17.14
N ALA A 178 -17.09 16.40 17.18
CA ALA A 178 -18.46 16.80 17.51
C ALA A 178 -18.57 17.46 18.89
N LEU A 179 -17.87 16.93 19.91
CA LEU A 179 -17.79 17.53 21.25
C LEU A 179 -17.05 18.87 21.28
N LYS A 180 -15.97 19.02 20.50
CA LYS A 180 -15.30 20.33 20.35
C LYS A 180 -16.22 21.36 19.70
N ASN A 181 -16.98 20.97 18.68
CA ASN A 181 -17.92 21.86 18.00
C ASN A 181 -19.10 22.25 18.91
N LEU A 182 -19.59 21.34 19.75
CA LEU A 182 -20.59 21.61 20.81
C LEU A 182 -20.05 22.57 21.88
N ASN A 183 -18.82 22.39 22.33
CA ASN A 183 -18.20 23.27 23.33
C ASN A 183 -17.84 24.65 22.76
N SER A 184 -17.58 24.74 21.45
CA SER A 184 -17.27 26.01 20.76
C SER A 184 -18.53 26.85 20.48
N SER A 185 -19.67 26.19 20.33
CA SER A 185 -20.98 26.85 20.11
C SER A 185 -21.70 27.23 21.41
N GLY A 186 -21.16 26.85 22.57
CA GLY A 186 -21.68 27.21 23.89
C GLY A 186 -21.32 28.63 24.39
N ASN A 187 -20.53 29.41 23.65
CA ASN A 187 -20.11 30.77 24.04
C ASN A 187 -20.87 31.91 23.31
N LEU A 188 -22.06 31.63 22.79
CA LEU A 188 -22.98 32.63 22.24
C LEU A 188 -24.31 32.61 23.01
N LYS A 189 -24.27 33.02 24.28
CA LYS A 189 -25.36 33.67 25.00
C LYS A 189 -24.80 34.65 26.03
#